data_AF-A0A2V6C6N9-F1
#
_entry.id   AF-A0A2V6C6N9-F1
#
_cell.length_a   1.000
_cell.length_b   1.000
_cell.length_c   1.000
_cell.angle_alpha   90.00
_cell.angle_beta   90.00
_cell.angle_gamma   90.00
#
_symmetry.space_group_name_H-M   'P 1'
#
loop_
_entity.id
_entity.type
_entity.pdbx_description
1 polymer ?
#
loop_
_entity_poly.entity_id
_entity_poly.type
_entity_poly.pdbx_seq_one_letter_code
_entity_poly.pdbx_strand_id
1 'polypeptide(L)'
;RRIGSVCTGAMLLARAGLLDGRRATTHWNWCEVLIRRAPRARVDPDPIFVRDKNIYTSAGVTAGMDLALALVEEDHGSRLALQVARNLVLYLRRPGGQSQFSAALSLQLTDRKPLRELEAWVLDNLNKPLTVPVLAQRVAMSPRNFARVFTKELKTTPAKFVERLRVETARRRLEESQNSMESIASECGFGNVNSMRNVFQRALRIAPGQYRRHFRHVKNRPKARIKR
;
A
#
# COMPACT_ATOMS: atom_id res chain seq x y z
N ARG A 1 8.55 -3.07 -26.37
CA ARG A 1 8.62 -1.67 -25.90
C ARG A 1 7.72 -1.50 -24.67
N ARG A 2 8.16 -0.78 -23.63
CA ARG A 2 7.37 -0.48 -22.42
C ARG A 2 6.68 0.88 -22.57
N ILE A 3 5.47 1.04 -22.04
CA ILE A 3 4.72 2.29 -22.04
C ILE A 3 4.37 2.61 -20.58
N GLY A 4 4.67 3.83 -20.15
CA GLY A 4 4.50 4.29 -18.79
C GLY A 4 3.65 5.55 -18.72
N SER A 5 2.92 5.74 -17.63
CA SER A 5 2.40 7.06 -17.26
C SER A 5 2.54 7.29 -15.76
N VAL A 6 2.65 8.56 -15.40
CA VAL A 6 2.67 9.04 -14.01
C VAL A 6 1.43 9.89 -13.78
N CYS A 7 0.81 9.73 -12.62
CA CYS A 7 -0.32 10.53 -12.16
C CYS A 7 -1.47 10.50 -13.19
N THR A 8 -2.04 11.65 -13.51
CA THR A 8 -3.14 11.82 -14.46
C THR A 8 -2.75 11.51 -15.91
N GLY A 9 -1.47 11.26 -16.20
CA GLY A 9 -1.02 10.75 -17.50
C GLY A 9 -1.71 9.44 -17.90
N ALA A 10 -2.20 8.66 -16.94
CA ALA A 10 -3.02 7.48 -17.20
C ALA A 10 -4.28 7.79 -18.02
N MET A 11 -4.81 9.02 -17.95
CA MET A 11 -5.95 9.46 -18.77
C MET A 11 -5.60 9.53 -20.26
N LEU A 12 -4.35 9.82 -20.61
CA LEU A 12 -3.89 9.83 -21.99
C LEU A 12 -3.76 8.39 -22.51
N LEU A 13 -3.24 7.48 -21.68
CA LEU A 13 -3.21 6.06 -22.03
C LEU A 13 -4.63 5.49 -22.21
N ALA A 14 -5.58 5.91 -21.36
CA ALA A 14 -6.99 5.57 -21.51
C ALA A 14 -7.56 6.06 -22.85
N ARG A 15 -7.35 7.33 -23.19
CA ARG A 15 -7.80 7.91 -24.47
C ARG A 15 -7.18 7.23 -25.69
N ALA A 16 -5.95 6.72 -25.56
CA ALA A 16 -5.29 5.96 -26.60
C ALA A 16 -5.75 4.48 -26.68
N GLY A 17 -6.72 4.04 -25.86
CA GLY A 17 -7.19 2.65 -25.79
C GLY A 17 -6.20 1.67 -25.14
N LEU A 18 -5.09 2.16 -24.59
CA LEU A 18 -4.00 1.32 -24.07
C LEU A 18 -4.31 0.68 -22.71
N LEU A 19 -5.35 1.16 -22.01
CA LEU A 19 -5.77 0.62 -20.72
C LEU A 19 -6.92 -0.40 -20.80
N ASP A 20 -7.46 -0.66 -21.99
CA ASP A 20 -8.60 -1.57 -22.15
C ASP A 20 -8.26 -3.00 -21.70
N GLY A 21 -9.05 -3.54 -20.77
CA GLY A 21 -8.83 -4.86 -20.18
C GLY A 21 -7.61 -4.97 -19.26
N ARG A 22 -6.90 -3.85 -19.00
CA ARG A 22 -5.70 -3.79 -18.18
C ARG A 22 -5.99 -3.36 -16.76
N ARG A 23 -5.18 -3.82 -15.81
CA ARG A 23 -5.10 -3.22 -14.48
C ARG A 23 -4.23 -1.96 -14.57
N ALA A 24 -4.71 -0.87 -13.99
CA ALA A 24 -4.02 0.42 -14.00
C ALA A 24 -4.25 1.16 -12.69
N THR A 25 -3.42 2.15 -12.42
CA THR A 25 -3.63 3.11 -11.34
C THR A 25 -3.39 4.53 -11.82
N THR A 26 -3.83 5.50 -11.04
CA THR A 26 -3.54 6.93 -11.20
C THR A 26 -3.50 7.55 -9.81
N HIS A 27 -3.30 8.86 -9.71
CA HIS A 27 -3.39 9.55 -8.42
C HIS A 27 -4.77 9.30 -7.77
N TRP A 28 -4.80 8.97 -6.48
CA TRP A 28 -6.01 8.60 -5.73
C TRP A 28 -7.21 9.55 -5.97
N ASN A 29 -6.99 10.88 -5.88
CA ASN A 29 -8.00 11.91 -6.20
C ASN A 29 -8.65 11.81 -7.59
N TRP A 30 -8.00 11.13 -8.54
CA TRP A 30 -8.41 11.04 -9.94
C TRP A 30 -8.82 9.63 -10.36
N CYS A 31 -8.84 8.66 -9.44
CA CYS A 31 -9.21 7.29 -9.75
C CYS A 31 -10.66 7.16 -10.24
N GLU A 32 -11.62 7.86 -9.62
CA GLU A 32 -13.01 7.86 -10.08
C GLU A 32 -13.17 8.46 -11.49
N VAL A 33 -12.40 9.51 -11.79
CA VAL A 33 -12.40 10.12 -13.12
C VAL A 33 -11.85 9.12 -14.16
N LEU A 34 -10.81 8.37 -13.81
CA LEU A 34 -10.22 7.38 -14.70
C LEU A 34 -11.18 6.21 -14.94
N ILE A 35 -11.88 5.75 -13.90
CA ILE A 35 -12.91 4.71 -14.01
C ILE A 35 -13.99 5.13 -15.00
N ARG A 36 -14.48 6.39 -14.91
CA ARG A 36 -15.49 6.91 -15.84
C ARG A 36 -14.96 7.03 -17.28
N ARG A 37 -13.69 7.39 -17.46
CA ARG A 37 -13.07 7.60 -18.79
C ARG A 37 -12.53 6.33 -19.43
N ALA A 38 -12.29 5.27 -18.65
CA ALA A 38 -11.75 3.99 -19.09
C ALA A 38 -12.55 2.84 -18.48
N PRO A 39 -13.84 2.67 -18.83
CA PRO A 39 -14.71 1.69 -18.17
C PRO A 39 -14.26 0.24 -18.35
N ARG A 40 -13.46 -0.06 -19.38
CA ARG A 40 -12.87 -1.39 -19.61
C ARG A 40 -11.57 -1.62 -18.83
N ALA A 41 -11.01 -0.60 -18.20
CA ALA A 41 -9.82 -0.73 -17.37
C ALA A 41 -10.20 -1.16 -15.95
N ARG A 42 -9.38 -2.03 -15.35
CA ARG A 42 -9.46 -2.37 -13.92
C ARG A 42 -8.63 -1.37 -13.12
N VAL A 43 -9.22 -0.22 -12.78
CA VAL A 43 -8.53 0.82 -12.00
C VAL A 43 -8.42 0.38 -10.54
N ASP A 44 -7.20 0.39 -10.01
CA ASP A 44 -6.89 0.08 -8.63
C ASP A 44 -6.34 1.33 -7.91
N PRO A 45 -7.07 1.90 -6.93
CA PRO A 45 -6.67 3.14 -6.27
C PRO A 45 -5.61 2.94 -5.16
N ASP A 46 -5.34 1.70 -4.74
CA ASP A 46 -4.43 1.45 -3.62
C ASP A 46 -2.94 1.51 -4.01
N PRO A 47 -2.43 0.81 -5.04
CA PRO A 47 -1.00 0.72 -5.28
C PRO A 47 -0.39 2.04 -5.82
N ILE A 48 0.83 2.37 -5.40
CA ILE A 48 1.56 3.53 -5.93
C ILE A 48 2.03 3.35 -7.39
N PHE A 49 2.17 2.11 -7.85
CA PHE A 49 2.25 1.81 -9.28
C PHE A 49 1.72 0.41 -9.60
N VAL A 50 1.25 0.24 -10.83
CA VAL A 50 0.80 -1.03 -11.39
C VAL A 50 1.60 -1.34 -12.65
N ARG A 51 2.04 -2.59 -12.75
CA ARG A 51 2.54 -3.21 -13.97
C ARG A 51 1.50 -4.22 -14.47
N ASP A 52 1.04 -4.05 -15.70
CA ASP A 52 0.23 -5.03 -16.44
C ASP A 52 0.86 -5.27 -17.82
N LYS A 53 1.58 -6.39 -17.95
CA LYS A 53 2.45 -6.73 -19.10
C LYS A 53 3.44 -5.59 -19.41
N ASN A 54 3.24 -4.87 -20.51
CA ASN A 54 4.09 -3.79 -21.01
C ASN A 54 3.56 -2.38 -20.65
N ILE A 55 2.42 -2.30 -19.96
CA ILE A 55 1.83 -1.04 -19.50
C ILE A 55 2.16 -0.85 -18.01
N TYR A 56 2.71 0.34 -17.71
CA TYR A 56 3.05 0.77 -16.37
C TYR A 56 2.30 2.06 -16.07
N THR A 57 1.67 2.12 -14.92
CA THR A 57 0.97 3.33 -14.46
C THR A 57 1.37 3.58 -13.02
N SER A 58 1.69 4.82 -12.67
CA SER A 58 1.95 5.20 -11.29
C SER A 58 0.99 6.28 -10.80
N ALA A 59 0.90 6.36 -9.49
CA ALA A 59 0.15 7.33 -8.73
C ALA A 59 0.74 8.74 -8.87
N GLY A 60 0.63 9.58 -7.82
CA GLY A 60 1.12 10.95 -7.82
C GLY A 60 2.62 11.09 -8.12
N VAL A 61 3.05 12.33 -8.36
CA VAL A 61 4.39 12.73 -8.84
C VAL A 61 5.53 11.88 -8.28
N THR A 62 5.65 11.77 -6.96
CA THR A 62 6.75 11.04 -6.33
C THR A 62 6.68 9.53 -6.55
N ALA A 63 5.48 8.96 -6.73
CA ALA A 63 5.32 7.54 -7.12
C ALA A 63 5.88 7.24 -8.52
N GLY A 64 6.08 8.26 -9.35
CA GLY A 64 6.87 8.16 -10.57
C GLY A 64 8.34 7.79 -10.30
N MET A 65 8.91 8.25 -9.18
CA MET A 65 10.27 7.87 -8.78
C MET A 65 10.34 6.40 -8.34
N ASP A 66 9.34 5.92 -7.59
CA ASP A 66 9.24 4.50 -7.23
C ASP A 66 9.10 3.62 -8.47
N LEU A 67 8.27 4.03 -9.43
CA LEU A 67 8.16 3.36 -10.71
C LEU A 67 9.51 3.35 -11.42
N ALA A 68 10.21 4.49 -11.54
CA ALA A 68 11.52 4.58 -12.18
C ALA A 68 12.55 3.63 -11.53
N LEU A 69 12.63 3.60 -10.19
CA LEU A 69 13.50 2.67 -9.46
C LEU A 69 13.13 1.20 -9.73
N ALA A 70 11.83 0.88 -9.81
CA ALA A 70 11.37 -0.45 -10.16
C ALA A 70 11.73 -0.84 -11.61
N LEU A 71 11.74 0.11 -12.55
CA LEU A 71 12.19 -0.14 -13.93
C LEU A 71 13.71 -0.37 -13.97
N VAL A 72 14.50 0.41 -13.23
CA VAL A 72 15.95 0.18 -13.09
C VAL A 72 16.22 -1.19 -12.47
N GLU A 73 15.48 -1.58 -11.43
CA GLU A 73 15.58 -2.90 -10.82
C GLU A 73 15.23 -4.01 -11.81
N GLU A 74 14.18 -3.83 -12.63
CA GLU A 74 13.77 -4.80 -13.64
C GLU A 74 14.84 -5.01 -14.72
N ASP A 75 15.48 -3.92 -15.18
CA ASP A 75 16.38 -3.94 -16.32
C ASP A 75 17.83 -4.28 -15.92
N HIS A 76 18.26 -3.87 -14.72
CA HIS A 76 19.66 -3.95 -14.28
C HIS A 76 19.87 -4.65 -12.93
N GLY A 77 18.78 -5.08 -12.28
CA GLY A 77 18.81 -5.78 -11.00
C GLY A 77 18.88 -4.87 -9.77
N SER A 78 18.65 -5.48 -8.61
CA SER A 78 18.47 -4.79 -7.33
C SER A 78 19.70 -4.01 -6.86
N ARG A 79 20.92 -4.45 -7.19
CA ARG A 79 22.15 -3.77 -6.77
C ARG A 79 22.24 -2.35 -7.35
N LEU A 80 21.98 -2.21 -8.65
CA LEU A 80 22.03 -0.89 -9.29
C LEU A 80 20.86 -0.02 -8.81
N ALA A 81 19.66 -0.59 -8.70
CA ALA A 81 18.51 0.14 -8.18
C ALA A 81 18.73 0.67 -6.75
N LEU A 82 19.36 -0.13 -5.87
CA LEU A 82 19.74 0.30 -4.52
C LEU A 82 20.80 1.41 -4.54
N GLN A 83 21.77 1.35 -5.44
CA GLN A 83 22.77 2.41 -5.61
C GLN A 83 22.13 3.72 -6.08
N VAL A 84 21.24 3.65 -7.06
CA VAL A 84 20.48 4.82 -7.54
C VAL A 84 19.60 5.39 -6.42
N ALA A 85 18.86 4.53 -5.71
CA ALA A 85 18.03 4.96 -4.58
C ALA A 85 18.87 5.64 -3.49
N ARG A 86 20.03 5.07 -3.13
CA ARG A 86 20.96 5.67 -2.16
C ARG A 86 21.49 7.02 -2.62
N ASN A 87 21.89 7.15 -3.88
CA ASN A 87 22.41 8.41 -4.43
C ASN A 87 21.33 9.51 -4.47
N LEU A 88 20.07 9.13 -4.67
CA LEU A 88 18.93 10.05 -4.67
C LEU A 88 18.30 10.26 -3.29
N VAL A 89 18.85 9.63 -2.25
CA VAL A 89 18.32 9.67 -0.87
C VAL A 89 16.84 9.21 -0.82
N LEU A 90 16.52 8.18 -1.61
CA LEU A 90 15.21 7.56 -1.69
C LEU A 90 15.20 6.17 -1.06
N TYR A 91 14.06 5.78 -0.52
CA TYR A 91 13.80 4.36 -0.23
C TYR A 91 13.57 3.61 -1.54
N LEU A 92 14.24 2.46 -1.72
CA LEU A 92 13.91 1.57 -2.85
C LEU A 92 12.44 1.11 -2.78
N ARG A 93 11.90 0.96 -1.57
CA ARG A 93 10.49 0.69 -1.31
C ARG A 93 10.01 1.52 -0.13
N ARG A 94 8.96 2.32 -0.34
CA ARG A 94 8.37 3.14 0.71
C ARG A 94 7.82 2.30 1.87
N PRO A 95 8.01 2.76 3.12
CA PRO A 95 7.25 2.28 4.26
C PRO A 95 5.73 2.43 4.02
N GLY A 96 4.92 1.47 4.47
CA GLY A 96 3.46 1.47 4.26
C GLY A 96 2.97 0.57 3.12
N GLY A 97 3.83 -0.34 2.65
CA GLY A 97 3.42 -1.40 1.73
C GLY A 97 3.03 -0.91 0.34
N GLN A 98 3.54 0.23 -0.13
CA GLN A 98 3.24 0.75 -1.49
C GLN A 98 1.77 1.17 -1.70
N SER A 99 1.02 1.52 -0.64
CA SER A 99 -0.28 2.18 -0.76
C SER A 99 -0.12 3.68 -1.06
N GLN A 100 -0.96 4.24 -1.93
CA GLN A 100 -1.00 5.67 -2.24
C GLN A 100 -1.39 6.53 -1.05
N PHE A 101 -2.22 5.99 -0.15
CA PHE A 101 -2.79 6.73 0.95
C PHE A 101 -2.82 5.85 2.21
N SER A 102 -1.73 5.83 2.97
CA SER A 102 -1.64 4.98 4.16
C SER A 102 -2.63 5.43 5.24
N ALA A 103 -3.13 4.47 6.02
CA ALA A 103 -3.94 4.77 7.20
C ALA A 103 -3.16 5.68 8.18
N ALA A 104 -1.87 5.41 8.35
CA ALA A 104 -0.92 6.26 9.08
C ALA A 104 -1.02 7.75 8.70
N LEU A 105 -0.81 8.06 7.41
CA LEU A 105 -0.87 9.45 6.90
C LEU A 105 -2.24 10.10 7.11
N SER A 106 -3.33 9.32 7.08
CA SER A 106 -4.69 9.83 7.31
C SER A 106 -4.84 10.48 8.68
N LEU A 107 -4.24 9.87 9.73
CA LEU A 107 -4.27 10.46 11.07
C LEU A 107 -3.39 11.69 11.19
N GLN A 108 -2.26 11.77 10.48
CA GLN A 108 -1.38 12.95 10.53
C GLN A 108 -2.04 14.21 9.94
N LEU A 109 -2.93 14.02 8.96
CA LEU A 109 -3.61 15.11 8.26
C LEU A 109 -4.82 15.68 9.00
N THR A 110 -5.26 15.10 10.13
CA THR A 110 -6.35 15.70 10.91
C THR A 110 -5.86 16.91 11.70
N ASP A 111 -6.69 17.96 11.78
CA ASP A 111 -6.41 19.14 12.60
C ASP A 111 -6.53 18.84 14.11
N ARG A 112 -7.12 17.71 14.48
CA ARG A 112 -7.33 17.29 15.87
C ARG A 112 -6.07 16.65 16.46
N LYS A 113 -5.31 17.42 17.25
CA LYS A 113 -4.11 16.94 17.97
C LYS A 113 -4.29 15.57 18.69
N PRO A 114 -5.40 15.31 19.42
CA PRO A 114 -5.59 14.01 20.07
C PRO A 114 -5.69 12.82 19.10
N LEU A 115 -6.21 13.03 17.89
CA LEU A 115 -6.26 11.99 16.85
C LEU A 115 -4.90 11.82 16.18
N ARG A 116 -4.14 12.90 15.95
CA ARG A 116 -2.76 12.79 15.43
C ARG A 116 -1.88 11.93 16.35
N GLU A 117 -1.95 12.16 17.66
CA GLU A 117 -1.16 11.40 18.65
C GLU A 117 -1.64 9.94 18.83
N LEU A 118 -2.88 9.64 18.43
CA LEU A 118 -3.42 8.29 18.48
C LEU A 118 -2.71 7.36 17.48
N GLU A 119 -2.18 7.88 16.38
CA GLU A 119 -1.54 7.07 15.33
C GLU A 119 -0.34 6.28 15.85
N ALA A 120 0.64 6.98 16.43
CA ALA A 120 1.87 6.39 16.94
C ALA A 120 1.55 5.31 17.99
N TRP A 121 0.63 5.63 18.91
CA TRP A 121 0.20 4.68 19.92
C TRP A 121 -0.49 3.45 19.32
N VAL A 122 -1.36 3.62 18.33
CA VAL A 122 -2.03 2.49 17.66
C VAL A 122 -1.00 1.59 16.96
N LEU A 123 -0.01 2.17 16.26
CA LEU A 123 1.06 1.43 15.61
C LEU A 123 1.90 0.61 16.60
N ASP A 124 2.22 1.17 17.77
CA ASP A 124 2.97 0.49 18.82
C ASP A 124 2.17 -0.59 19.57
N ASN A 125 0.84 -0.61 19.39
CA ASN A 125 -0.07 -1.48 20.13
C ASN A 125 -0.96 -2.35 19.20
N LEU A 126 -0.57 -2.57 17.94
CA LEU A 126 -1.38 -3.30 16.96
C LEU A 126 -1.76 -4.72 17.40
N ASN A 127 -0.90 -5.37 18.18
CA ASN A 127 -1.11 -6.71 18.75
C ASN A 127 -2.15 -6.75 19.89
N LYS A 128 -2.60 -5.60 20.40
CA LYS A 128 -3.59 -5.50 21.48
C LYS A 128 -5.03 -5.39 20.94
N PRO A 129 -6.05 -5.63 21.77
CA PRO A 129 -7.45 -5.39 21.41
C PRO A 129 -7.73 -3.87 21.32
N LEU A 130 -7.57 -3.32 20.12
CA LEU A 130 -7.81 -1.90 19.81
C LEU A 130 -9.31 -1.63 19.52
N THR A 131 -10.15 -1.82 20.53
CA THR A 131 -11.60 -1.58 20.44
C THR A 131 -11.93 -0.09 20.54
N VAL A 132 -13.15 0.31 20.12
CA VAL A 132 -13.62 1.70 20.21
C VAL A 132 -13.50 2.26 21.64
N PRO A 133 -13.89 1.54 22.72
CA PRO A 133 -13.69 2.02 24.08
C PRO A 133 -12.22 2.30 24.43
N VAL A 134 -11.30 1.42 24.05
CA VAL A 134 -9.85 1.57 24.31
C VAL A 134 -9.30 2.80 23.61
N LEU A 135 -9.64 2.98 22.33
CA LEU A 135 -9.21 4.14 21.54
C LEU A 135 -9.81 5.44 22.08
N ALA A 136 -11.08 5.41 22.48
CA ALA A 136 -11.78 6.57 23.03
C ALA A 136 -11.17 7.02 24.37
N GLN A 137 -10.85 6.06 25.25
CA GLN A 137 -10.17 6.34 26.52
C GLN A 137 -8.81 7.02 26.30
N ARG A 138 -8.05 6.56 25.29
CA ARG A 138 -6.72 7.12 24.97
C ARG A 138 -6.74 8.59 24.57
N VAL A 139 -7.85 9.06 24.01
CA VAL A 139 -8.06 10.46 23.57
C VAL A 139 -9.05 11.22 24.46
N ALA A 140 -9.34 10.70 25.66
CA ALA A 140 -10.24 11.31 26.65
C ALA A 140 -11.64 11.64 26.09
N MET A 141 -12.23 10.72 25.32
CA MET A 141 -13.59 10.84 24.77
C MET A 141 -14.47 9.68 25.22
N SER A 142 -15.78 9.91 25.28
CA SER A 142 -16.74 8.81 25.36
C SER A 142 -16.70 7.98 24.05
N PRO A 143 -16.98 6.66 24.09
CA PRO A 143 -16.93 5.81 22.90
C PRO A 143 -17.81 6.30 21.74
N ARG A 144 -19.01 6.82 22.06
CA ARG A 144 -19.95 7.36 21.07
C ARG A 144 -19.44 8.65 20.44
N ASN A 145 -18.89 9.56 21.23
CA ASN A 145 -18.33 10.81 20.71
C ASN A 145 -17.10 10.53 19.85
N PHE A 146 -16.20 9.65 20.33
CA PHE A 146 -15.00 9.25 19.60
C PHE A 146 -15.34 8.67 18.22
N ALA A 147 -16.23 7.67 18.15
CA ALA A 147 -16.59 7.05 16.88
C ALA A 147 -17.14 8.08 15.87
N ARG A 148 -18.02 8.98 16.34
CA ARG A 148 -18.60 10.05 15.52
C ARG A 148 -17.54 11.02 15.00
N VAL A 149 -16.68 11.52 15.88
CA VAL A 149 -15.61 12.47 15.52
C VAL A 149 -14.62 11.80 14.57
N PHE A 150 -14.18 10.59 14.88
CA PHE A 150 -13.24 9.82 14.08
C PHE A 150 -13.75 9.62 12.63
N THR A 151 -15.01 9.22 12.46
CA THR A 151 -15.59 9.04 11.12
C THR A 151 -15.80 10.35 10.38
N LYS A 152 -16.11 11.45 11.07
CA LYS A 152 -16.21 12.78 10.45
C LYS A 152 -14.86 13.21 9.86
N GLU A 153 -13.79 13.05 10.64
CA GLU A 153 -12.44 13.48 10.31
C GLU A 153 -11.77 12.56 9.27
N LEU A 154 -11.80 11.23 9.48
CA LEU A 154 -11.04 10.27 8.67
C LEU A 154 -11.87 9.57 7.58
N LYS A 155 -13.16 9.89 7.47
CA LYS A 155 -14.10 9.27 6.50
C LYS A 155 -14.14 7.73 6.56
N THR A 156 -13.77 7.15 7.70
CA THR A 156 -13.78 5.70 7.96
C THR A 156 -14.12 5.40 9.41
N THR A 157 -14.45 4.14 9.72
CA THR A 157 -14.72 3.73 11.11
C THR A 157 -13.42 3.38 11.84
N PRO A 158 -13.36 3.54 13.18
CA PRO A 158 -12.16 3.14 13.95
C PRO A 158 -11.73 1.69 13.72
N ALA A 159 -12.70 0.76 13.63
CA ALA A 159 -12.42 -0.64 13.38
C ALA A 159 -11.78 -0.88 11.99
N LYS A 160 -12.33 -0.27 10.92
CA LYS A 160 -11.75 -0.36 9.57
C LYS A 160 -10.37 0.28 9.51
N PHE A 161 -10.16 1.36 10.25
CA PHE A 161 -8.87 2.03 10.35
C PHE A 161 -7.79 1.12 10.97
N VAL A 162 -8.07 0.54 12.13
CA VAL A 162 -7.15 -0.40 12.80
C VAL A 162 -6.86 -1.58 11.88
N GLU A 163 -7.90 -2.15 11.27
CA GLU A 163 -7.74 -3.26 10.34
C GLU A 163 -6.80 -2.91 9.17
N ARG A 164 -6.94 -1.71 8.60
CA ARG A 164 -6.06 -1.23 7.53
C ARG A 164 -4.61 -1.09 7.99
N LEU A 165 -4.37 -0.54 9.18
CA LEU A 165 -3.02 -0.47 9.77
C LEU A 165 -2.41 -1.86 10.00
N ARG A 166 -3.22 -2.84 10.44
CA ARG A 166 -2.77 -4.22 10.61
C ARG A 166 -2.37 -4.84 9.27
N VAL A 167 -3.14 -4.59 8.20
CA VAL A 167 -2.79 -5.04 6.85
C VAL A 167 -1.51 -4.37 6.35
N GLU A 168 -1.39 -3.06 6.49
CA GLU A 168 -0.18 -2.31 6.10
C GLU A 168 1.07 -2.80 6.83
N THR A 169 0.95 -3.09 8.12
CA THR A 169 2.05 -3.63 8.93
C THR A 169 2.39 -5.06 8.54
N ALA A 170 1.39 -5.91 8.30
CA ALA A 170 1.62 -7.27 7.82
C ALA A 170 2.27 -7.29 6.43
N ARG A 171 1.87 -6.42 5.49
CA ARG A 171 2.56 -6.26 4.19
C ARG A 171 4.05 -6.01 4.39
N ARG A 172 4.39 -5.03 5.24
CA ARG A 172 5.78 -4.67 5.56
C ARG A 172 6.55 -5.87 6.11
N ARG A 173 5.99 -6.57 7.11
CA ARG A 173 6.62 -7.78 7.68
C ARG A 173 6.80 -8.89 6.66
N LEU A 174 5.83 -9.10 5.76
CA LEU A 174 5.93 -10.10 4.69
C LEU A 174 7.02 -9.77 3.66
N GLU A 175 7.36 -8.50 3.48
CA GLU A 175 8.39 -8.03 2.54
C GLU A 175 9.79 -8.01 3.15
N GLU A 176 9.89 -7.72 4.45
CA GLU A 176 11.14 -7.43 5.16
C GLU A 176 11.66 -8.60 6.00
N SER A 177 10.79 -9.50 6.48
CA SER A 177 11.19 -10.60 7.38
C SER A 177 10.97 -11.99 6.78
N GLN A 178 11.57 -12.99 7.44
CA GLN A 178 11.36 -14.42 7.15
C GLN A 178 10.46 -15.12 8.17
N ASN A 179 9.81 -14.35 9.04
CA ASN A 179 8.99 -14.89 10.12
C ASN A 179 7.87 -15.78 9.58
N SER A 180 7.39 -16.72 10.40
CA SER A 180 6.25 -17.57 10.05
C SER A 180 4.97 -16.73 9.87
N MET A 181 3.95 -17.30 9.21
CA MET A 181 2.66 -16.60 9.06
C MET A 181 1.99 -16.40 10.41
N GLU A 182 2.21 -17.34 11.33
CA GLU A 182 1.72 -17.36 12.70
C GLU A 182 2.31 -16.20 13.51
N SER A 183 3.64 -16.01 13.45
CA SER A 183 4.30 -14.89 14.15
C SER A 183 3.83 -13.54 13.60
N ILE A 184 3.74 -13.38 12.27
CA ILE A 184 3.24 -12.13 11.67
C ILE A 184 1.79 -11.86 12.07
N ALA A 185 0.93 -12.89 12.05
CA ALA A 185 -0.47 -12.74 12.44
C ALA A 185 -0.62 -12.29 13.90
N SER A 186 0.21 -12.81 14.80
CA SER A 186 0.25 -12.43 16.21
C SER A 186 0.78 -10.99 16.39
N GLU A 187 1.95 -10.68 15.82
CA GLU A 187 2.58 -9.35 15.90
C GLU A 187 1.69 -8.23 15.34
N CYS A 188 0.95 -8.51 14.27
CA CYS A 188 0.05 -7.54 13.66
C CYS A 188 -1.36 -7.56 14.29
N GLY A 189 -1.61 -8.36 15.32
CA GLY A 189 -2.88 -8.38 16.05
C GLY A 189 -4.07 -8.96 15.30
N PHE A 190 -3.85 -9.86 14.35
CA PHE A 190 -4.93 -10.64 13.73
C PHE A 190 -5.41 -11.79 14.61
N GLY A 191 -4.65 -12.14 15.65
CA GLY A 191 -4.93 -13.26 16.54
C GLY A 191 -4.53 -14.61 15.94
N ASN A 192 -4.89 -14.87 14.68
CA ASN A 192 -4.49 -16.09 13.96
C ASN A 192 -4.35 -15.89 12.45
N VAL A 193 -3.76 -16.89 11.78
CA VAL A 193 -3.46 -16.87 10.34
C VAL A 193 -4.73 -16.82 9.48
N ASN A 194 -5.83 -17.44 9.91
CA ASN A 194 -7.09 -17.44 9.17
C ASN A 194 -7.74 -16.05 9.18
N SER A 195 -7.78 -15.38 10.34
CA SER A 195 -8.20 -13.98 10.47
C SER A 195 -7.34 -13.07 9.62
N MET A 196 -6.01 -13.23 9.67
CA MET A 196 -5.09 -12.48 8.81
C MET A 196 -5.42 -12.71 7.34
N ARG A 197 -5.58 -13.97 6.90
CA ARG A 197 -5.90 -14.32 5.51
C ARG A 197 -7.20 -13.67 5.05
N ASN A 198 -8.27 -13.73 5.85
CA ASN A 198 -9.58 -13.18 5.51
C ASN A 198 -9.52 -11.66 5.33
N VAL A 199 -8.86 -10.96 6.25
CA VAL A 199 -8.69 -9.51 6.15
C VAL A 199 -7.80 -9.14 4.95
N PHE A 200 -6.70 -9.86 4.74
CA PHE A 200 -5.79 -9.62 3.61
C PHE A 200 -6.47 -9.84 2.26
N GLN A 201 -7.27 -10.90 2.12
CA GLN A 201 -8.02 -11.15 0.90
C GLN A 201 -9.08 -10.09 0.66
N ARG A 202 -9.79 -9.64 1.69
CA ARG A 202 -10.76 -8.55 1.55
C ARG A 202 -10.10 -7.23 1.15
N ALA A 203 -8.93 -6.92 1.73
CA ALA A 203 -8.22 -5.66 1.49
C ALA A 203 -7.45 -5.64 0.16
N LEU A 204 -6.77 -6.74 -0.20
CA LEU A 204 -5.78 -6.80 -1.29
C LEU A 204 -6.11 -7.82 -2.38
N ARG A 205 -7.20 -8.58 -2.23
CA ARG A 205 -7.66 -9.63 -3.16
C ARG A 205 -6.66 -10.77 -3.40
N ILE A 206 -5.63 -10.90 -2.56
CA ILE A 206 -4.64 -11.97 -2.59
C ILE A 206 -4.32 -12.47 -1.18
N ALA A 207 -3.93 -13.74 -1.08
CA ALA A 207 -3.56 -14.33 0.21
C ALA A 207 -2.17 -13.87 0.68
N PRO A 208 -1.90 -13.76 2.00
CA PRO A 208 -0.59 -13.33 2.53
C PRO A 208 0.60 -14.14 1.99
N GLY A 209 0.44 -15.46 1.84
CA GLY A 209 1.47 -16.33 1.28
C GLY A 209 1.74 -16.07 -0.21
N GLN A 210 0.70 -15.80 -0.99
CA GLN A 210 0.84 -15.40 -2.39
C GLN A 210 1.53 -14.03 -2.50
N TYR A 211 1.14 -13.08 -1.64
CA TYR A 211 1.77 -11.77 -1.53
C TYR A 211 3.27 -11.90 -1.27
N ARG A 212 3.67 -12.64 -0.22
CA ARG A 212 5.09 -12.89 0.11
C ARG A 212 5.86 -13.50 -1.06
N ARG A 213 5.31 -14.50 -1.75
CA ARG A 213 5.96 -15.13 -2.91
C ARG A 213 6.17 -14.15 -4.05
N HIS A 214 5.17 -13.31 -4.36
CA HIS A 214 5.28 -12.32 -5.42
C HIS A 214 6.45 -11.36 -5.15
N PHE A 215 6.57 -10.87 -3.92
CA PHE A 215 7.66 -9.98 -3.53
C PHE A 215 9.02 -10.67 -3.34
N ARG A 216 9.05 -11.95 -2.96
CA ARG A 216 10.29 -12.76 -2.90
C ARG A 216 10.81 -13.14 -4.29
N HIS A 217 9.93 -13.45 -5.25
CA HIS A 217 10.34 -13.73 -6.63
C HIS A 217 10.97 -12.51 -7.32
N VAL A 218 10.54 -11.30 -6.96
CA VAL A 218 11.22 -10.06 -7.38
C VAL A 218 12.63 -9.96 -6.78
N LYS A 219 12.84 -10.39 -5.52
CA LYS A 219 14.17 -10.40 -4.87
C LYS A 219 15.13 -11.50 -5.40
N ASN A 220 14.61 -12.64 -5.86
CA ASN A 220 15.40 -13.86 -6.12
C ASN A 220 15.48 -14.31 -7.60
N ARG A 221 15.25 -13.45 -8.60
CA ARG A 221 15.46 -13.87 -10.01
C ARG A 221 16.93 -14.24 -10.26
N PRO A 222 17.25 -15.45 -10.76
CA PRO A 222 18.63 -15.84 -11.06
C PRO A 222 19.21 -14.91 -12.13
N LYS A 223 20.46 -14.47 -11.94
CA LYS A 223 21.24 -13.77 -12.96
C LYS A 223 21.23 -14.61 -14.24
N ALA A 224 20.65 -14.11 -15.32
CA ALA A 224 20.88 -14.69 -16.63
C ALA A 224 22.40 -14.66 -16.88
N ARG A 225 23.01 -15.84 -17.00
CA ARG A 225 24.43 -15.97 -17.38
C ARG A 225 24.56 -15.36 -18.78
N ILE A 226 25.13 -14.16 -18.84
CA ILE A 226 25.66 -13.60 -20.07
C ILE A 226 26.83 -14.50 -20.44
N LYS A 227 26.62 -15.40 -21.41
CA LYS A 227 27.73 -16.11 -22.07
C LYS A 227 28.53 -15.05 -22.82
N ARG A 228 29.83 -14.99 -22.51
CA ARG A 228 30.84 -14.25 -23.27
C ARG A 228 31.00 -14.87 -24.64
#